data_AF-A0A965IZ02-F1
#
_entry.id   AF-A0A965IZ02-F1
#
_cell.length_a   1.000
_cell.length_b   1.000
_cell.length_c   1.000
_cell.angle_alpha   90.00
_cell.angle_beta   90.00
_cell.angle_gamma   90.00
#
_symmetry.space_group_name_H-M   'P 1'
#
loop_
_entity.id
_entity.type
_entity.pdbx_description
1 polymer ?
#
loop_
_entity_poly.entity_id
_entity_poly.type
_entity_poly.pdbx_seq_one_letter_code
_entity_poly.pdbx_strand_id
1 'polypeptide(L)'
;MINKPILILFAFVFCNNLNAQSSASIRRKDIRKVEQKQIDYKDGKEIISKWSLDEYDKWGRVISEKQFNSDSTYKVFETFQYDRKGRVLSQCEFDKFGKLKKKTDIEYDNMNDRKEERVYSSNNELIEVIRFKYNAFGFKTEEITFKPDGLTILKKIIYSHDSKGSIIERKVFDDKGKLIQARNYLISYN
;
A
#
# COMPACT_ATOMS: atom_id res chain seq x y z
N MET A 1 -20.14 18.94 -10.02
CA MET A 1 -19.44 18.27 -8.89
C MET A 1 -18.74 17.04 -9.44
N ILE A 2 -17.41 17.12 -9.63
CA ILE A 2 -16.61 16.08 -10.29
C ILE A 2 -15.85 15.32 -9.20
N ASN A 3 -16.24 14.07 -8.95
CA ASN A 3 -15.52 13.16 -8.07
C ASN A 3 -14.15 12.84 -8.70
N LYS A 4 -13.09 13.35 -8.07
CA LYS A 4 -11.71 13.02 -8.44
C LYS A 4 -11.42 11.58 -7.99
N PRO A 5 -10.93 10.67 -8.86
CA PRO A 5 -10.40 9.40 -8.40
C PRO A 5 -9.07 9.69 -7.68
N ILE A 6 -9.05 9.39 -6.38
CA ILE A 6 -7.85 9.47 -5.54
C ILE A 6 -6.90 8.38 -6.01
N LEU A 7 -5.86 8.77 -6.73
CA LEU A 7 -4.70 7.93 -6.99
C LEU A 7 -3.86 7.90 -5.70
N ILE A 8 -4.06 6.89 -4.86
CA ILE A 8 -3.19 6.61 -3.72
C ILE A 8 -1.88 6.07 -4.28
N LEU A 9 -0.90 6.96 -4.42
CA LEU A 9 0.49 6.59 -4.65
C LEU A 9 1.05 6.10 -3.31
N PHE A 10 1.15 4.78 -3.13
CA PHE A 10 1.94 4.16 -2.07
C PHE A 10 3.42 4.49 -2.33
N ALA A 11 3.96 5.42 -1.55
CA ALA A 11 5.36 5.48 -1.13
C ALA A 11 5.60 6.82 -0.42
N PHE A 12 5.34 6.86 0.89
CA PHE A 12 6.28 7.45 1.83
C PHE A 12 6.05 6.75 3.17
N VAL A 13 6.95 5.82 3.44
CA VAL A 13 7.27 5.37 4.79
C VAL A 13 7.61 6.63 5.59
N PHE A 14 6.64 7.18 6.32
CA PHE A 14 6.93 8.08 7.43
C PHE A 14 7.32 7.24 8.65
N CYS A 15 8.42 6.50 8.55
CA CYS A 15 9.20 6.12 9.74
C CYS A 15 10.07 7.31 10.14
N ASN A 16 9.44 8.44 10.46
CA ASN A 16 10.13 9.46 11.26
C ASN A 16 9.74 9.20 12.71
N ASN A 17 10.55 8.37 13.38
CA ASN A 17 11.24 8.67 14.65
C ASN A 17 11.74 7.37 15.33
N LEU A 18 13.06 7.17 15.30
CA LEU A 18 13.94 6.54 16.32
C LEU A 18 13.66 5.14 16.90
N ASN A 19 12.59 4.44 16.50
CA ASN A 19 12.33 3.05 16.92
C ASN A 19 11.73 2.18 15.81
N ALA A 20 12.11 2.42 14.55
CA ALA A 20 11.87 1.47 13.47
C ALA A 20 12.74 0.22 13.71
N GLN A 21 12.35 -0.60 14.69
CA GLN A 21 13.02 -1.85 14.98
C GLN A 21 12.86 -2.73 13.75
N SER A 22 13.98 -3.20 13.21
CA SER A 22 13.94 -4.16 12.11
C SER A 22 13.13 -5.39 12.50
N SER A 23 12.49 -6.05 11.54
CA SER A 23 11.79 -7.32 11.76
C SER A 23 12.66 -8.36 12.48
N ALA A 24 13.98 -8.34 12.22
CA ALA A 24 14.95 -9.15 12.93
C ALA A 24 15.05 -8.83 14.44
N SER A 25 14.98 -7.54 14.82
CA SER A 25 14.95 -7.12 16.22
C SER A 25 13.65 -7.54 16.91
N ILE A 26 12.50 -7.31 16.26
CA ILE A 26 11.18 -7.72 16.76
C ILE A 26 11.16 -9.22 17.03
N ARG A 27 11.59 -10.02 16.04
CA ARG A 27 11.66 -11.48 16.15
C ARG A 27 12.57 -11.95 17.27
N ARG A 28 13.81 -11.44 17.34
CA ARG A 28 14.80 -11.87 18.34
C ARG A 28 14.34 -11.60 19.78
N LYS A 29 13.50 -10.58 19.98
CA LYS A 29 12.94 -10.20 21.28
C LYS A 29 11.55 -10.80 21.52
N ASP A 30 11.03 -11.64 20.61
CA ASP A 30 9.69 -12.20 20.65
C ASP A 30 8.58 -11.15 20.84
N ILE A 31 8.77 -9.94 20.29
CA ILE A 31 7.81 -8.85 20.38
C ILE A 31 6.61 -9.17 19.50
N ARG A 32 5.42 -9.21 20.12
CA ARG A 32 4.15 -9.45 19.42
C ARG A 32 3.34 -8.19 19.19
N LYS A 33 3.59 -7.15 19.97
CA LYS A 33 2.79 -5.92 20.00
C LYS A 33 3.63 -4.74 20.46
N VAL A 34 3.50 -3.60 19.79
CA VAL A 34 4.11 -2.33 20.17
C VAL A 34 3.03 -1.27 20.17
N GLU A 35 2.86 -0.57 21.30
CA GLU A 35 2.00 0.60 21.40
C GLU A 35 2.90 1.83 21.56
N GLN A 36 2.66 2.87 20.76
CA GLN A 36 3.42 4.12 20.80
C GLN A 36 2.47 5.31 20.98
N LYS A 37 2.78 6.16 21.94
CA LYS A 37 2.10 7.45 22.16
C LYS A 37 3.13 8.58 22.11
N GLN A 38 2.92 9.55 21.23
CA GLN A 38 3.63 10.82 21.25
C GLN A 38 2.79 11.79 22.09
N ILE A 39 3.40 12.32 23.15
CA ILE A 39 2.79 13.32 24.04
C ILE A 39 3.52 14.63 23.81
N ASP A 40 2.78 15.64 23.38
CA ASP A 40 3.25 17.01 23.26
C ASP A 40 2.68 17.83 24.42
N TYR A 41 3.43 18.83 24.89
CA TYR A 41 2.96 19.75 25.93
C TYR A 41 2.54 21.06 25.27
N LYS A 42 1.30 21.48 25.51
CA LYS A 42 0.79 22.80 25.08
C LYS A 42 0.16 23.50 26.27
N ASP A 43 0.65 24.69 26.59
CA ASP A 43 0.20 25.49 27.73
C ASP A 43 0.26 24.71 29.07
N GLY A 44 1.30 23.89 29.24
CA GLY A 44 1.48 23.04 30.43
C GLY A 44 0.56 21.82 30.49
N LYS A 45 -0.29 21.58 29.48
CA LYS A 45 -1.16 20.40 29.39
C LYS A 45 -0.59 19.36 28.44
N GLU A 46 -0.69 18.10 28.84
CA GLU A 46 -0.35 16.95 28.00
C GLU A 46 -1.39 16.75 26.92
N ILE A 47 -0.93 16.56 25.69
CA ILE A 47 -1.74 16.25 24.52
C ILE A 47 -1.12 15.04 23.83
N ILE A 48 -1.88 13.96 23.68
CA ILE A 48 -1.46 12.85 22.84
C ILE A 48 -1.63 13.30 21.38
N SER A 49 -0.52 13.62 20.72
CA SER A 49 -0.52 14.10 19.34
C SER A 49 -0.47 12.96 18.32
N LYS A 50 0.06 11.80 18.72
CA LYS A 50 0.03 10.57 17.91
C LYS A 50 -0.15 9.35 18.80
N TRP A 51 -0.96 8.42 18.34
CA TRP A 51 -1.11 7.11 18.95
C TRP A 51 -1.13 6.06 17.84
N SER A 52 -0.28 5.05 17.97
CA SER A 52 -0.26 3.89 17.08
C SER A 52 -0.13 2.58 17.84
N LEU A 53 -0.56 1.52 17.17
CA LEU A 53 -0.47 0.16 17.65
C LEU A 53 -0.14 -0.79 16.50
N ASP A 54 0.98 -1.49 16.64
CA ASP A 54 1.42 -2.51 15.69
C ASP A 54 1.42 -3.89 16.34
N GLU A 55 0.94 -4.89 15.61
CA GLU A 55 1.00 -6.30 16.01
C GLU A 55 1.85 -7.08 15.02
N TYR A 56 2.59 -8.06 15.51
CA TYR A 56 3.62 -8.77 14.75
C TYR A 56 3.44 -10.29 14.82
N ASP A 57 3.77 -10.97 13.74
CA ASP A 57 3.88 -12.43 13.74
C ASP A 57 5.21 -12.92 14.35
N LYS A 58 5.36 -14.24 14.49
CA LYS A 58 6.57 -14.88 15.02
C LYS A 58 7.85 -14.61 14.23
N TRP A 59 7.74 -14.10 13.01
CA TRP A 59 8.88 -13.74 12.17
C TRP A 59 9.25 -12.25 12.28
N GLY A 60 8.49 -11.49 13.08
CA GLY A 60 8.65 -10.06 13.29
C GLY A 60 8.04 -9.21 12.17
N ARG A 61 7.11 -9.76 11.39
CA ARG A 61 6.40 -9.03 10.31
C ARG A 61 5.10 -8.44 10.86
N VAL A 62 4.76 -7.22 10.46
CA VAL A 62 3.54 -6.52 10.91
C VAL A 62 2.31 -7.22 10.35
N ILE A 63 1.39 -7.67 11.21
CA ILE A 63 0.11 -8.28 10.82
C ILE A 63 -1.08 -7.36 11.05
N SER A 64 -0.90 -6.26 11.79
CA SER A 64 -1.91 -5.25 12.09
C SER A 64 -1.20 -3.92 12.34
N GLU A 65 -1.59 -2.86 11.64
CA GLU A 65 -1.15 -1.49 11.89
C GLU A 65 -2.39 -0.65 12.20
N LYS A 66 -2.36 0.07 13.32
CA LYS A 66 -3.41 1.00 13.71
C LYS A 66 -2.81 2.35 14.07
N GLN A 67 -3.38 3.43 13.54
CA GLN A 67 -3.10 4.80 13.95
C GLN A 67 -4.41 5.47 14.30
N PHE A 68 -4.44 6.21 15.40
CA PHE A 68 -5.66 6.79 15.95
C PHE A 68 -5.69 8.30 15.73
N ASN A 69 -6.89 8.82 15.46
CA ASN A 69 -7.20 10.23 15.61
C ASN A 69 -7.38 10.56 17.10
N SER A 70 -7.44 11.86 17.44
CA SER A 70 -7.65 12.32 18.82
C SER A 70 -9.02 11.91 19.41
N ASP A 71 -10.01 11.62 18.56
CA ASP A 71 -11.34 11.13 18.95
C ASP A 71 -11.40 9.59 19.10
N SER A 72 -10.24 8.93 19.14
CA SER A 72 -10.09 7.46 19.20
C SER A 72 -10.62 6.70 17.97
N THR A 73 -11.01 7.38 16.89
CA THR A 73 -11.29 6.71 15.61
C THR A 73 -10.00 6.34 14.88
N TYR A 74 -10.07 5.37 13.97
CA TYR A 74 -8.90 4.99 13.17
C TYR A 74 -8.61 6.03 12.09
N LYS A 75 -7.38 6.55 12.11
CA LYS A 75 -6.76 7.24 10.98
C LYS A 75 -6.24 6.24 9.95
N VAL A 76 -5.60 5.18 10.44
CA VAL A 76 -5.13 4.03 9.68
C VAL A 76 -5.55 2.79 10.46
N PHE A 77 -6.12 1.82 9.76
CA PHE A 77 -6.23 0.46 10.28
C PHE A 77 -6.11 -0.50 9.10
N GLU A 78 -5.04 -1.28 9.11
CA GLU A 78 -4.74 -2.28 8.10
C GLU A 78 -4.33 -3.61 8.74
N THR A 79 -4.62 -4.72 8.07
CA THR A 79 -4.11 -6.04 8.45
C THR A 79 -3.47 -6.75 7.27
N PHE A 80 -2.51 -7.63 7.55
CA PHE A 80 -1.67 -8.27 6.54
C PHE A 80 -1.56 -9.77 6.78
N GLN A 81 -1.56 -10.53 5.68
CA GLN A 81 -1.21 -11.94 5.67
C GLN A 81 -0.02 -12.15 4.73
N TYR A 82 0.84 -13.09 5.08
CA TYR A 82 2.10 -13.32 4.37
C TYR A 82 2.28 -14.77 3.98
N ASP A 83 2.99 -14.99 2.88
CA ASP A 83 3.49 -16.31 2.54
C ASP A 83 4.74 -16.70 3.37
N ARG A 84 5.28 -17.88 3.10
CA ARG A 84 6.50 -18.38 3.76
C ARG A 84 7.76 -17.58 3.42
N LYS A 85 7.77 -16.87 2.29
CA LYS A 85 8.88 -16.01 1.85
C LYS A 85 8.78 -14.59 2.45
N GLY A 86 7.70 -14.25 3.15
CA GLY A 86 7.49 -12.91 3.69
C GLY A 86 6.83 -11.93 2.75
N ARG A 87 6.24 -12.39 1.65
CA ARG A 87 5.49 -11.56 0.71
C ARG A 87 4.04 -11.44 1.18
N VAL A 88 3.45 -10.26 1.04
CA VAL A 88 2.03 -10.02 1.39
C VAL A 88 1.15 -10.80 0.42
N LEU A 89 0.30 -11.68 0.94
CA LEU A 89 -0.72 -12.40 0.19
C LEU A 89 -2.08 -11.71 0.23
N SER A 90 -2.38 -11.03 1.34
CA SER A 90 -3.64 -10.30 1.54
C SER A 90 -3.39 -9.07 2.40
N GLN A 91 -4.07 -7.98 2.05
CA GLN A 91 -4.15 -6.77 2.84
C GLN A 91 -5.63 -6.38 3.01
N CYS A 92 -6.04 -6.07 4.24
CA CYS A 92 -7.36 -5.50 4.51
C CYS A 92 -7.21 -4.07 4.99
N GLU A 93 -7.98 -3.14 4.43
CA GLU A 93 -8.10 -1.76 4.87
C GLU A 93 -9.45 -1.59 5.59
N PHE A 94 -9.45 -0.90 6.72
CA PHE A 94 -10.64 -0.64 7.52
C PHE A 94 -10.97 0.86 7.53
N ASP A 95 -12.25 1.18 7.74
CA ASP A 95 -12.67 2.56 7.93
C ASP A 95 -12.35 3.07 9.34
N LYS A 96 -12.70 4.35 9.59
CA LYS A 96 -12.43 5.01 10.88
C LYS A 96 -13.13 4.36 12.09
N PHE A 97 -14.12 3.50 11.86
CA PHE A 97 -14.85 2.76 12.89
C PHE A 97 -14.42 1.30 12.97
N GLY A 98 -13.44 0.88 12.16
CA GLY A 98 -12.93 -0.49 12.15
C GLY A 98 -13.78 -1.46 11.32
N LYS A 99 -14.66 -0.96 10.45
CA LYS A 99 -15.38 -1.80 9.49
C LYS A 99 -14.50 -2.05 8.26
N LEU A 100 -14.51 -3.28 7.75
CA LEU A 100 -13.80 -3.61 6.51
C LEU A 100 -14.26 -2.67 5.40
N LYS A 101 -13.30 -2.01 4.75
CA LYS A 101 -13.54 -1.09 3.62
C LYS A 101 -13.15 -1.76 2.31
N LYS A 102 -12.02 -2.47 2.30
CA LYS A 102 -11.44 -3.08 1.11
C LYS A 102 -10.53 -4.23 1.52
N LYS A 103 -10.49 -5.28 0.71
CA LYS A 103 -9.49 -6.35 0.78
C LYS A 103 -8.76 -6.46 -0.55
N THR A 104 -7.45 -6.69 -0.52
CA THR A 104 -6.64 -6.93 -1.72
C THR A 104 -5.87 -8.23 -1.54
N ASP A 105 -6.13 -9.21 -2.41
CA ASP A 105 -5.34 -10.44 -2.50
C ASP A 105 -4.29 -10.30 -3.60
N ILE A 106 -3.07 -10.78 -3.36
CA ILE A 106 -1.90 -10.58 -4.23
C ILE A 106 -1.33 -11.93 -4.68
N GLU A 107 -1.26 -12.12 -6.00
CA GLU A 107 -0.57 -13.24 -6.63
C GLU A 107 0.79 -12.78 -7.18
N TYR A 108 1.79 -13.64 -7.04
CA TYR A 108 3.14 -13.42 -7.55
C TYR A 108 3.49 -14.45 -8.61
N ASP A 109 4.31 -14.05 -9.57
CA ASP A 109 4.87 -14.97 -10.55
C ASP A 109 6.09 -15.75 -10.00
N ASN A 110 6.69 -16.55 -10.88
CA ASN A 110 7.86 -17.38 -10.57
C ASN A 110 9.14 -16.56 -10.35
N MET A 111 9.19 -15.31 -10.82
CA MET A 111 10.29 -14.36 -10.58
C MET A 111 10.12 -13.61 -9.25
N ASN A 112 8.99 -13.84 -8.55
CA ASN A 112 8.56 -13.17 -7.33
C ASN A 112 8.06 -11.74 -7.53
N ASP A 113 7.75 -11.35 -8.76
CA ASP A 113 7.09 -10.08 -9.06
C ASP A 113 5.58 -10.21 -8.85
N ARG A 114 4.91 -9.10 -8.49
CA ARG A 114 3.44 -9.10 -8.37
C ARG A 114 2.84 -9.29 -9.75
N LYS A 115 2.07 -10.35 -9.94
CA LYS A 115 1.45 -10.71 -11.21
C LYS A 115 0.02 -10.16 -11.30
N GLU A 116 -0.76 -10.39 -10.25
CA GLU A 116 -2.18 -10.01 -10.20
C GLU A 116 -2.54 -9.55 -8.78
N GLU A 117 -3.40 -8.52 -8.70
CA GLU A 117 -4.08 -8.12 -7.47
C GLU A 117 -5.59 -8.24 -7.69
N ARG A 118 -6.29 -8.81 -6.71
CA ARG A 118 -7.76 -8.91 -6.70
C ARG A 118 -8.31 -8.06 -5.57
N VAL A 119 -9.12 -7.08 -5.92
CA VAL A 119 -9.68 -6.12 -4.98
C VAL A 119 -11.13 -6.45 -4.69
N TYR A 120 -11.48 -6.50 -3.41
CA TYR A 120 -12.80 -6.83 -2.91
C TYR A 120 -13.40 -5.67 -2.10
N SER A 121 -14.72 -5.54 -2.17
CA SER A 121 -15.51 -4.58 -1.39
C SER A 121 -15.59 -4.96 0.09
N SER A 122 -16.22 -4.12 0.90
CA SER A 122 -16.54 -4.41 2.31
C SER A 122 -17.39 -5.68 2.52
N ASN A 123 -18.13 -6.09 1.48
CA ASN A 123 -18.99 -7.26 1.50
C ASN A 123 -18.30 -8.50 0.91
N ASN A 124 -16.98 -8.42 0.69
CA ASN A 124 -16.15 -9.48 0.11
C ASN A 124 -16.53 -9.82 -1.35
N GLU A 125 -17.11 -8.87 -2.08
CA GLU A 125 -17.40 -9.00 -3.51
C GLU A 125 -16.20 -8.51 -4.32
N LEU A 126 -15.78 -9.26 -5.34
CA LEU A 126 -14.71 -8.83 -6.24
C LEU A 126 -15.17 -7.61 -7.04
N ILE A 127 -14.40 -6.52 -6.99
CA ILE A 127 -14.72 -5.25 -7.69
C ILE A 127 -13.71 -4.90 -8.79
N GLU A 128 -12.44 -5.29 -8.64
CA GLU A 128 -11.40 -5.02 -9.64
C GLU A 128 -10.36 -6.13 -9.67
N VAL A 129 -9.82 -6.42 -10.85
CA VAL A 129 -8.62 -7.24 -11.03
C VAL A 129 -7.53 -6.38 -11.66
N ILE A 130 -6.33 -6.39 -11.12
CA ILE A 130 -5.20 -5.59 -11.61
C ILE A 130 -4.08 -6.54 -12.02
N ARG A 131 -3.56 -6.39 -13.24
CA ARG A 131 -2.42 -7.18 -13.72
C ARG A 131 -1.24 -6.29 -14.06
N PHE A 132 -0.05 -6.81 -13.81
CA PHE A 132 1.19 -6.07 -13.98
C PHE A 132 2.10 -6.75 -15.00
N LYS A 133 2.93 -5.94 -15.67
CA LYS A 133 4.06 -6.43 -16.47
C LYS A 133 5.33 -5.69 -16.09
N TYR A 134 6.44 -6.39 -16.26
CA TYR A 134 7.78 -5.92 -15.95
C TYR A 134 8.69 -6.15 -17.15
N ASN A 135 9.72 -5.33 -17.28
CA ASN A 135 10.80 -5.59 -18.23
C ASN A 135 11.81 -6.60 -17.65
N ALA A 136 12.83 -6.96 -18.43
CA ALA A 136 13.87 -7.91 -18.03
C ALA A 136 14.73 -7.45 -16.82
N PHE A 137 14.67 -6.16 -16.46
CA PHE A 137 15.35 -5.61 -15.28
C PHE A 137 14.47 -5.61 -14.02
N GLY A 138 13.23 -6.11 -14.12
CA GLY A 138 12.26 -6.14 -13.01
C GLY A 138 11.55 -4.80 -12.78
N PHE A 139 11.64 -3.83 -13.70
CA PHE A 139 10.91 -2.56 -13.57
C PHE A 139 9.50 -2.70 -14.13
N LYS A 140 8.49 -2.26 -13.36
CA LYS A 140 7.08 -2.33 -13.74
C LYS A 140 6.80 -1.44 -14.94
N THR A 141 6.53 -2.00 -16.11
CA THR A 141 6.25 -1.25 -17.34
C THR A 141 4.77 -1.03 -17.61
N GLU A 142 3.90 -1.88 -17.07
CA GLU A 142 2.46 -1.83 -17.35
C GLU A 142 1.62 -2.22 -16.13
N GLU A 143 0.46 -1.59 -15.99
CA GLU A 143 -0.59 -1.96 -15.05
C GLU A 143 -1.94 -1.81 -15.75
N ILE A 144 -2.75 -2.87 -15.77
CA ILE A 144 -4.11 -2.85 -16.34
C ILE A 144 -5.11 -3.22 -15.25
N THR A 145 -6.08 -2.34 -15.02
CA THR A 145 -7.23 -2.59 -14.16
C THR A 145 -8.39 -3.09 -15.01
N PHE A 146 -9.00 -4.19 -14.58
CA PHE A 146 -10.16 -4.83 -15.20
C PHE A 146 -11.35 -4.78 -14.25
N LYS A 147 -12.55 -4.92 -14.82
CA LYS A 147 -13.78 -5.27 -14.08
C LYS A 147 -13.64 -6.64 -13.41
N PRO A 148 -14.60 -7.03 -12.53
CA PRO A 148 -14.58 -8.33 -11.86
C PRO A 148 -14.56 -9.54 -12.80
N ASP A 149 -15.00 -9.38 -14.05
CA ASP A 149 -14.91 -10.43 -15.08
C ASP A 149 -13.47 -10.79 -15.47
N GLY A 150 -12.49 -9.95 -15.11
CA GLY A 150 -11.07 -10.14 -15.44
C GLY A 150 -10.73 -9.97 -16.92
N LEU A 151 -11.68 -9.46 -17.73
CA LEU A 151 -11.61 -9.33 -19.18
C LEU A 151 -11.83 -7.88 -19.64
N THR A 152 -12.79 -7.17 -19.07
CA THR A 152 -13.15 -5.81 -19.47
C THR A 152 -12.19 -4.81 -18.83
N ILE A 153 -11.40 -4.09 -19.64
CA ILE A 153 -10.47 -3.06 -19.16
C ILE A 153 -11.24 -1.85 -18.64
N LEU A 154 -10.80 -1.31 -17.51
CA LEU A 154 -11.25 -0.04 -16.94
C LEU A 154 -10.21 1.07 -17.13
N LYS A 155 -8.93 0.70 -17.06
CA LYS A 155 -7.81 1.64 -17.07
C LYS A 155 -6.53 0.90 -17.42
N LYS A 156 -5.67 1.55 -18.19
CA LYS A 156 -4.31 1.08 -18.46
C LYS A 156 -3.30 2.16 -18.09
N ILE A 157 -2.19 1.76 -17.48
CA ILE A 157 -1.07 2.65 -17.16
C ILE A 157 0.20 2.07 -17.77
N ILE A 158 0.98 2.90 -18.44
CA ILE A 158 2.30 2.57 -18.99
C ILE A 158 3.35 3.42 -18.29
N TYR A 159 4.47 2.79 -17.94
CA TYR A 159 5.61 3.41 -17.28
C TYR A 159 6.86 3.28 -18.14
N SER A 160 7.58 4.38 -18.30
CA SER A 160 8.91 4.41 -18.92
C SER A 160 9.95 4.71 -17.86
N HIS A 161 11.14 4.12 -18.00
CA HIS A 161 12.22 4.24 -17.02
C HIS A 161 13.49 4.73 -17.70
N ASP A 162 14.34 5.42 -16.93
CA ASP A 162 15.72 5.66 -17.34
C ASP A 162 16.63 4.43 -17.12
N SER A 163 17.91 4.58 -17.44
CA SER A 163 18.91 3.52 -17.31
C SER A 163 19.21 3.11 -15.85
N LYS A 164 18.80 3.92 -14.87
CA LYS A 164 18.93 3.59 -13.43
C LYS A 164 17.63 3.02 -12.86
N GLY A 165 16.60 2.83 -13.68
CA GLY A 165 15.31 2.26 -13.27
C GLY A 165 14.36 3.24 -12.61
N SER A 166 14.63 4.55 -12.69
CA SER A 166 13.69 5.54 -12.17
C SER A 166 12.60 5.82 -13.19
N ILE A 167 11.35 5.99 -12.74
CA ILE A 167 10.22 6.30 -13.62
C ILE A 167 10.39 7.72 -14.19
N ILE A 168 10.52 7.83 -15.51
CA ILE A 168 10.63 9.11 -16.22
C ILE A 168 9.34 9.50 -16.95
N GLU A 169 8.45 8.55 -17.18
CA GLU A 169 7.13 8.83 -17.76
C GLU A 169 6.07 7.90 -17.18
N ARG A 170 4.87 8.46 -16.96
CA ARG A 170 3.66 7.72 -16.62
C ARG A 170 2.51 8.18 -17.50
N LYS A 171 1.96 7.27 -18.31
CA LYS A 171 0.80 7.48 -19.19
C LYS A 171 -0.40 6.70 -18.69
N VAL A 172 -1.56 7.34 -18.57
CA VAL A 172 -2.83 6.72 -18.17
C VAL A 172 -3.78 6.78 -19.35
N PHE A 173 -4.35 5.62 -19.69
CA PHE A 173 -5.34 5.43 -20.73
C PHE A 173 -6.66 4.98 -20.11
N ASP A 174 -7.77 5.42 -20.69
CA ASP A 174 -9.10 4.95 -20.33
C ASP A 174 -9.39 3.53 -20.87
N ASP A 175 -10.61 3.06 -20.66
CA ASP A 175 -11.12 1.75 -21.12
C ASP A 175 -11.11 1.59 -22.65
N LYS A 176 -11.11 2.69 -23.40
CA LYS A 176 -11.06 2.71 -24.86
C LYS A 176 -9.63 2.89 -25.40
N GLY A 177 -8.63 2.93 -24.52
CA GLY A 177 -7.24 3.13 -24.90
C GLY A 177 -6.90 4.58 -25.27
N LYS A 178 -7.77 5.55 -24.96
CA LYS A 178 -7.45 6.97 -25.15
C LYS A 178 -6.56 7.46 -24.01
N LEU A 179 -5.46 8.13 -24.34
CA LEU A 179 -4.59 8.77 -23.37
C LEU A 179 -5.35 9.90 -22.66
N ILE A 180 -5.53 9.78 -21.34
CA ILE A 180 -6.22 10.78 -20.51
C ILE A 180 -5.27 11.58 -19.61
N GLN A 181 -4.07 11.06 -19.35
CA GLN A 181 -3.06 11.76 -18.57
C GLN A 181 -1.66 11.27 -18.95
N ALA A 182 -0.72 12.19 -19.10
CA ALA A 182 0.70 11.89 -19.14
C ALA A 182 1.42 12.75 -18.09
N ARG A 183 2.44 12.19 -17.45
CA ARG A 183 3.32 12.90 -16.54
C ARG A 183 4.76 12.49 -16.84
N ASN A 184 5.62 13.48 -17.04
CA ASN A 184 7.05 13.30 -17.28
C ASN A 184 7.84 13.78 -16.06
N TYR A 185 8.98 13.12 -15.82
CA TYR A 185 9.88 13.43 -14.72
C TYR A 185 11.28 13.65 -15.27
N LEU A 186 11.90 14.75 -14.88
CA LEU A 186 13.32 14.99 -15.10
C LEU A 186 14.05 14.69 -13.79
N ILE A 187 14.95 13.72 -13.83
CA ILE A 187 15.69 13.27 -12.67
C ILE A 187 17.17 13.59 -12.91
N SER A 188 17.75 14.34 -11.99
CA SER A 188 19.19 14.63 -11.97
C SER A 188 19.83 13.82 -10.86
N TYR A 189 21.00 13.24 -11.15
CA TYR A 189 21.81 12.51 -10.19
C TYR A 189 23.05 13.32 -9.86
N ASN A 190 23.49 13.24 -8.60
CA ASN A 190 24.78 13.79 -8.17
C ASN A 190 25.94 12.99 -8.76
#